data_AF-A0A8H7VX52-F1
#
_entry.id   AF-A0A8H7VX52-F1
#
_cell.length_a   1.000
_cell.length_b   1.000
_cell.length_c   1.000
_cell.angle_alpha   90.00
_cell.angle_beta   90.00
_cell.angle_gamma   90.00
#
_symmetry.space_group_name_H-M   'P 1'
#
loop_
_entity.id
_entity.type
_entity.pdbx_description
1 polymer ?
#
loop_
_entity_poly.entity_id
_entity_poly.type
_entity_poly.pdbx_seq_one_letter_code
_entity_poly.pdbx_strand_id
1 'polypeptide(L)'
;MSNALVLPQAFQCLYKHQCLRFSAISRRTDSTGEKVQARNLYVLKDEYLANTLKNVVSYFEEYQEYVKSLKKEGYSVIGYARKSKGKETEDTRIKLLQLMCNCLRNRSLVDCVFVSYSCNASDTLHSRDKSQKKILENGNTQGMLRHIKDNNKVCPVVLDHAGLSTNREDLEQLN
;
A
#
# COMPACT_ATOMS: atom_id res chain seq x y z
N MET A 1 8.02 -16.17 -24.16
CA MET A 1 8.52 -16.95 -23.00
C MET A 1 9.41 -16.06 -22.15
N SER A 2 8.93 -15.59 -21.00
CA SER A 2 9.78 -15.08 -19.92
C SER A 2 8.99 -15.00 -18.62
N ASN A 3 9.61 -15.58 -17.60
CA ASN A 3 9.10 -15.97 -16.30
C ASN A 3 8.41 -14.87 -15.49
N ALA A 4 7.13 -15.04 -15.21
CA ALA A 4 6.50 -14.46 -14.02
C ALA A 4 6.80 -15.38 -12.84
N LEU A 5 7.70 -14.94 -11.95
CA LEU A 5 7.89 -15.59 -10.65
C LEU A 5 6.71 -15.23 -9.75
N VAL A 6 5.63 -16.02 -9.86
CA VAL A 6 4.68 -16.18 -8.77
C VAL A 6 5.44 -16.92 -7.67
N LEU A 7 5.86 -16.22 -6.62
CA LEU A 7 6.47 -16.86 -5.46
C LEU A 7 5.45 -17.82 -4.84
N PRO A 8 5.72 -19.14 -4.82
CA PRO A 8 4.84 -20.10 -4.17
C PRO A 8 4.74 -19.80 -2.67
N GLN A 9 3.61 -20.12 -2.02
CA GLN A 9 3.45 -20.02 -0.56
C GLN A 9 4.59 -20.70 0.24
N ALA A 10 5.31 -21.65 -0.37
CA ALA A 10 6.53 -22.25 0.19
C ALA A 10 7.68 -21.24 0.42
N PHE A 11 7.85 -20.21 -0.42
CA PHE A 11 8.89 -19.20 -0.25
C PHE A 11 8.61 -18.25 0.92
N GLN A 12 7.34 -17.97 1.21
CA GLN A 12 6.94 -17.16 2.36
C GLN A 12 7.21 -17.89 3.69
N CYS A 13 7.18 -19.22 3.67
CA CYS A 13 7.56 -20.07 4.81
C CYS A 13 9.09 -20.12 5.00
N LEU A 14 9.85 -20.24 3.91
CA LEU A 14 11.32 -20.29 3.94
C LEU A 14 11.96 -18.97 4.44
N TYR A 15 11.46 -17.81 3.99
CA TYR A 15 11.93 -16.50 4.49
C TYR A 15 11.64 -16.28 5.98
N LYS A 16 10.51 -16.80 6.49
CA LYS A 16 10.17 -16.75 7.92
C LYS A 16 11.18 -17.51 8.77
N HIS A 17 11.63 -18.68 8.34
CA HIS A 17 12.67 -19.45 9.07
C HIS A 17 14.08 -18.87 8.92
N GLN A 18 14.33 -18.12 7.84
CA GLN A 18 15.64 -17.53 7.57
C GLN A 18 15.93 -16.34 8.49
N CYS A 19 14.98 -15.42 8.69
CA CYS A 19 15.21 -14.20 9.48
C CYS A 19 14.53 -14.18 10.86
N LEU A 20 13.59 -15.08 11.13
CA LEU A 20 12.86 -15.13 12.39
C LEU A 20 13.20 -16.39 13.17
N ARG A 21 13.17 -16.29 14.51
CA ARG A 21 13.29 -17.41 15.45
C ARG A 21 12.01 -17.51 16.29
N PHE A 22 11.73 -18.69 16.82
CA PHE A 22 10.69 -18.83 17.83
C PHE A 22 11.08 -18.05 19.10
N SER A 23 10.15 -17.25 19.61
CA SER A 23 10.24 -16.75 20.98
C SER A 23 10.02 -17.93 21.93
N ALA A 24 11.03 -18.30 22.71
CA ALA A 24 10.85 -19.28 23.76
C ALA A 24 9.97 -18.67 24.87
N ILE A 25 8.68 -18.95 24.86
CA ILE A 25 7.78 -18.60 25.98
C ILE A 25 7.63 -19.84 26.86
N SER A 26 8.27 -19.81 28.03
CA SER A 26 7.91 -20.70 29.14
C SER A 26 6.51 -20.34 29.64
N ARG A 27 5.68 -21.35 29.93
CA ARG A 27 4.30 -21.21 30.46
C ARG A 27 4.24 -20.10 31.51
N ARG A 28 3.41 -19.07 31.28
CA ARG A 28 3.14 -18.04 32.29
C ARG A 28 1.84 -18.36 33.01
N THR A 29 1.94 -18.59 34.31
CA THR A 29 0.84 -18.40 35.26
C THR A 29 0.74 -16.90 35.57
N ASP A 30 -0.48 -16.38 35.65
CA ASP A 30 -0.69 -15.01 36.12
C ASP A 30 -0.36 -14.87 37.63
N SER A 31 -0.46 -13.65 38.17
CA SER A 31 -0.26 -13.37 39.60
C SER A 31 -1.22 -14.13 40.53
N THR A 32 -2.28 -14.73 39.97
CA THR A 32 -3.31 -15.52 40.65
C THR A 32 -3.14 -17.03 40.45
N GLY A 33 -2.13 -17.47 39.69
CA GLY A 33 -1.83 -18.88 39.44
C GLY A 33 -2.64 -19.52 38.31
N GLU A 34 -3.42 -18.76 37.55
CA GLU A 34 -4.16 -19.28 36.39
C GLU A 34 -3.28 -19.37 35.15
N LYS A 35 -3.51 -20.42 34.34
CA LYS A 35 -2.77 -20.64 33.09
C LYS A 35 -3.21 -19.63 32.04
N VAL A 36 -2.32 -18.72 31.67
CA VAL A 36 -2.56 -17.78 30.57
C VAL A 36 -2.31 -18.49 29.24
N GLN A 37 -3.24 -18.33 28.28
CA GLN A 37 -3.06 -18.83 26.93
C GLN A 37 -1.91 -18.07 26.25
N ALA A 38 -0.74 -18.70 26.15
CA ALA A 38 0.41 -18.16 25.42
C ALA A 38 0.38 -18.63 23.96
N ARG A 39 0.67 -17.72 23.03
CA ARG A 39 0.89 -18.02 21.61
C ARG A 39 2.37 -17.88 21.30
N ASN A 40 2.93 -18.85 20.58
CA ASN A 40 4.29 -18.74 20.08
C ASN A 40 4.37 -17.62 19.04
N LEU A 41 5.25 -16.65 19.29
CA LEU A 41 5.54 -15.57 18.35
C LEU A 41 6.89 -15.83 17.66
N TYR A 42 6.98 -15.40 16.42
CA TYR A 42 8.25 -15.32 15.70
C TYR A 42 8.86 -13.95 15.94
N VAL A 43 10.14 -13.93 16.31
CA VAL A 43 10.90 -12.71 16.59
C VAL A 43 12.06 -12.64 15.62
N LEU A 44 12.38 -11.44 15.14
CA LEU A 44 13.55 -11.22 14.29
C LEU A 44 14.82 -11.71 15.01
N LYS A 45 15.68 -12.46 14.30
CA LYS A 45 16.98 -12.87 14.85
C LYS A 45 17.85 -11.64 15.08
N ASP A 46 18.65 -11.68 16.13
CA ASP A 46 19.44 -10.55 16.61
C ASP A 46 20.43 -10.05 15.53
N GLU A 47 20.94 -10.96 14.70
CA GLU A 47 21.82 -10.67 13.55
C GLU A 47 21.18 -9.77 12.47
N TYR A 48 19.85 -9.80 12.33
CA TYR A 48 19.11 -8.94 11.39
C TYR A 48 18.54 -7.68 12.06
N LEU A 49 18.61 -7.57 13.39
CA LEU A 49 17.96 -6.51 14.14
C LEU A 49 18.57 -5.15 13.81
N ALA A 50 19.90 -5.01 13.88
CA ALA A 50 20.58 -3.75 13.63
C ALA A 50 20.30 -3.21 12.21
N ASN A 51 20.39 -4.07 11.19
CA ASN A 51 20.11 -3.69 9.80
C ASN A 51 18.63 -3.34 9.58
N THR A 52 17.72 -4.10 10.19
CA THR A 52 16.28 -3.82 10.10
C THR A 52 15.93 -2.50 10.77
N LEU A 53 16.49 -2.21 11.94
CA LEU A 53 16.32 -0.94 12.63
C LEU A 53 16.86 0.22 11.80
N LYS A 54 18.06 0.07 11.23
CA LYS A 54 18.64 1.06 10.32
C LYS A 54 17.68 1.34 9.16
N ASN A 55 17.20 0.30 8.48
CA ASN A 55 16.27 0.43 7.37
C ASN A 55 14.96 1.11 7.81
N VAL A 56 14.40 0.76 8.97
CA VAL A 56 13.16 1.40 9.46
C VAL A 56 13.36 2.90 9.71
N VAL A 57 14.52 3.27 10.27
CA VAL A 57 14.85 4.68 10.55
C VAL A 57 15.12 5.45 9.27
N SER A 58 15.90 4.90 8.34
CA SER A 58 16.33 5.62 7.13
C SER A 58 15.34 5.54 5.97
N TYR A 59 14.47 4.53 5.91
CA TYR A 59 13.57 4.29 4.79
C TYR A 59 12.72 5.51 4.44
N PHE A 60 12.23 6.23 5.45
CA PHE A 60 11.36 7.38 5.22
C PHE A 60 12.09 8.49 4.45
N GLU A 61 13.31 8.82 4.88
CA GLU A 61 14.12 9.87 4.28
C GLU A 61 14.60 9.46 2.88
N GLU A 62 15.15 8.24 2.76
CA GLU A 62 15.62 7.67 1.49
C GLU A 62 14.50 7.62 0.44
N TYR A 63 13.29 7.22 0.85
CA TYR A 63 12.13 7.18 -0.04
C TYR A 63 11.73 8.57 -0.52
N GLN A 64 11.75 9.58 0.35
CA GLN A 64 11.45 10.96 -0.05
C GLN A 64 12.52 11.53 -0.98
N GLU A 65 13.80 11.21 -0.76
CA GLU A 65 14.87 11.60 -1.66
C GLU A 65 14.71 10.97 -3.05
N TYR A 66 14.35 9.69 -3.11
CA TYR A 66 14.02 9.01 -4.35
C TYR A 66 12.83 9.66 -5.09
N VAL A 67 11.75 10.00 -4.38
CA VAL A 67 10.63 10.73 -5.00
C VAL A 67 11.10 12.08 -5.55
N LYS A 68 11.94 12.81 -4.82
CA LYS A 68 12.49 14.09 -5.29
C LYS A 68 13.38 13.90 -6.53
N SER A 69 14.15 12.81 -6.63
CA SER A 69 14.97 12.54 -7.83
C SER A 69 14.08 12.25 -9.05
N LEU A 70 13.01 11.46 -8.90
CA LEU A 70 12.03 11.23 -9.97
C LEU A 70 11.45 12.55 -10.50
N LYS A 71 11.08 13.46 -9.61
CA LYS A 71 10.57 14.78 -10.02
C LYS A 71 11.62 15.59 -10.78
N LYS A 72 12.89 15.56 -10.37
CA LYS A 72 13.99 16.22 -11.10
C LYS A 72 14.19 15.64 -12.50
N GLU A 73 13.94 14.34 -12.67
CA GLU A 73 13.98 13.65 -13.97
C GLU A 73 12.74 13.92 -14.85
N GLY A 74 11.80 14.74 -14.35
CA GLY A 74 10.59 15.16 -15.05
C GLY A 74 9.41 14.21 -14.90
N TYR A 75 9.41 13.30 -13.92
CA TYR A 75 8.24 12.50 -13.60
C TYR A 75 7.21 13.31 -12.80
N SER A 76 5.96 13.23 -13.22
CA SER A 76 4.80 13.63 -12.41
C SER A 76 4.48 12.50 -11.44
N VAL A 77 4.66 12.75 -10.15
CA VAL A 77 4.42 11.74 -9.11
C VAL A 77 3.00 11.93 -8.58
N ILE A 78 2.10 11.00 -8.89
CA ILE A 78 0.68 11.13 -8.53
C ILE A 78 0.30 10.11 -7.45
N GLY A 79 -0.53 10.52 -6.50
CA GLY A 79 -1.11 9.65 -5.49
C GLY A 79 -2.46 9.11 -5.92
N TYR A 80 -2.73 7.85 -5.63
CA TYR A 80 -4.05 7.25 -5.78
C TYR A 80 -4.49 6.55 -4.49
N ALA A 81 -5.69 6.89 -4.03
CA ALA A 81 -6.32 6.26 -2.88
C ALA A 81 -7.68 5.68 -3.27
N ARG A 82 -8.01 4.50 -2.72
CA ARG A 82 -9.28 3.82 -3.01
C ARG A 82 -9.89 3.28 -1.73
N LYS A 83 -11.21 3.39 -1.63
CA LYS A 83 -12.00 2.63 -0.65
C LYS A 83 -12.98 1.70 -1.34
N SER A 84 -13.04 0.47 -0.84
CA SER A 84 -14.04 -0.51 -1.24
C SER A 84 -15.44 -0.13 -0.74
N LYS A 85 -16.46 -0.66 -1.40
CA LYS A 85 -17.83 -0.62 -0.90
C LYS A 85 -17.87 -1.25 0.50
N GLY A 86 -18.60 -0.61 1.41
CA GLY A 86 -18.65 -1.02 2.81
C GLY A 86 -19.77 -0.31 3.57
N LYS A 87 -20.03 -0.76 4.80
CA LYS A 87 -21.15 -0.32 5.65
C LYS A 87 -20.86 0.96 6.44
N GLU A 88 -19.65 1.52 6.33
CA GLU A 88 -19.31 2.76 7.01
C GLU A 88 -20.14 3.95 6.51
N THR A 89 -20.37 4.91 7.42
CA THR A 89 -21.05 6.16 7.08
C THR A 89 -20.24 6.99 6.10
N GLU A 90 -20.92 7.89 5.39
CA GLU A 90 -20.29 8.81 4.45
C GLU A 90 -19.19 9.65 5.11
N ASP A 91 -19.44 10.24 6.28
CA ASP A 91 -18.45 11.03 7.01
C ASP A 91 -17.22 10.22 7.41
N THR A 92 -17.44 8.99 7.89
CA THR A 92 -16.35 8.08 8.25
C THR A 92 -15.51 7.75 7.02
N ARG A 93 -16.15 7.49 5.88
CA ARG A 93 -15.47 7.19 4.62
C ARG A 93 -14.64 8.38 4.14
N ILE A 94 -15.18 9.59 4.15
CA ILE A 94 -14.44 10.81 3.79
C ILE A 94 -13.23 10.98 4.69
N LYS A 95 -13.41 10.84 6.01
CA LYS A 95 -12.32 10.96 6.98
C LYS A 95 -11.20 9.95 6.72
N LEU A 96 -11.56 8.69 6.43
CA LEU A 96 -10.59 7.64 6.10
C LEU A 96 -9.84 7.97 4.80
N LEU A 97 -10.54 8.43 3.76
CA LEU A 97 -9.93 8.82 2.50
C LEU A 97 -8.99 10.02 2.68
N GLN A 98 -9.39 11.03 3.45
CA GLN A 98 -8.52 12.18 3.78
C GLN A 98 -7.25 11.75 4.51
N LEU A 99 -7.33 10.78 5.42
CA LEU A 99 -6.13 10.22 6.07
C LEU A 99 -5.20 9.56 5.05
N MET A 100 -5.75 8.81 4.09
CA MET A 100 -4.96 8.22 3.00
C MET A 100 -4.32 9.30 2.12
N CYS A 101 -5.05 10.36 1.76
CA CYS A 101 -4.53 11.50 1.01
C CYS A 101 -3.39 12.21 1.75
N ASN A 102 -3.56 12.44 3.06
CA ASN A 102 -2.52 13.04 3.89
C ASN A 102 -1.27 12.16 3.95
N CYS A 103 -1.42 10.83 4.04
CA CYS A 103 -0.30 9.91 3.95
C CYS A 103 0.43 10.03 2.60
N LEU A 104 -0.29 10.09 1.47
CA LEU A 104 0.31 10.26 0.14
C LEU A 104 1.08 11.58 0.03
N ARG A 105 0.53 12.69 0.53
CA ARG A 105 1.20 13.99 0.50
C ARG A 105 2.42 14.03 1.40
N ASN A 106 2.27 13.60 2.65
CA ASN A 106 3.32 13.76 3.65
C ASN A 106 4.43 12.74 3.47
N ARG A 107 4.11 11.50 3.06
CA ARG A 107 5.12 10.43 2.92
C ARG A 107 5.69 10.36 1.51
N SER A 108 4.84 10.48 0.50
CA SER A 108 5.22 10.24 -0.89
C SER A 108 5.32 11.51 -1.71
N LEU A 109 5.20 12.69 -1.08
CA LEU A 109 5.40 14.01 -1.70
C LEU A 109 4.70 14.14 -3.07
N VAL A 110 3.52 13.56 -3.23
CA VAL A 110 2.83 13.51 -4.53
C VAL A 110 2.38 14.91 -4.98
N ASP A 111 2.35 15.14 -6.30
CA ASP A 111 1.92 16.40 -6.92
C ASP A 111 0.39 16.55 -6.91
N CYS A 112 -0.30 15.44 -7.22
CA CYS A 112 -1.76 15.36 -7.28
C CYS A 112 -2.24 14.10 -6.55
N VAL A 113 -3.44 14.13 -5.98
CA VAL A 113 -4.08 12.95 -5.37
C VAL A 113 -5.43 12.70 -6.03
N PHE A 114 -5.60 11.50 -6.57
CA PHE A 114 -6.86 11.01 -7.13
C PHE A 114 -7.48 9.97 -6.20
N VAL A 115 -8.81 10.01 -6.08
CA VAL A 115 -9.51 9.21 -5.07
C VAL A 115 -10.73 8.50 -5.66
N SER A 116 -10.73 7.19 -5.55
CA SER A 116 -11.95 6.39 -5.69
C SER A 116 -12.69 6.33 -4.36
N TYR A 117 -13.86 6.97 -4.33
CA TYR A 117 -14.67 7.04 -3.12
C TYR A 117 -15.24 5.68 -2.74
N SER A 118 -15.78 4.93 -3.71
CA SER A 118 -16.41 3.63 -3.46
C SER A 118 -16.44 2.75 -4.71
N CYS A 119 -15.47 1.83 -4.84
CA CYS A 119 -15.43 0.87 -5.94
C CYS A 119 -14.82 -0.46 -5.52
N ASN A 120 -15.20 -1.56 -6.17
CA ASN A 120 -14.64 -2.87 -5.85
C ASN A 120 -13.23 -3.03 -6.45
N ALA A 121 -12.39 -3.84 -5.81
CA ALA A 121 -11.07 -4.17 -6.35
C ALA A 121 -11.14 -4.95 -7.67
N SER A 122 -12.25 -5.67 -7.89
CA SER A 122 -12.55 -6.44 -9.10
C SER A 122 -13.07 -5.58 -10.25
N ASP A 123 -13.49 -4.33 -10.00
CA ASP A 123 -13.97 -3.43 -11.04
C ASP A 123 -12.75 -2.97 -11.87
N THR A 124 -12.84 -3.03 -13.20
CA THR A 124 -11.78 -2.56 -14.10
C THR A 124 -11.53 -1.08 -13.93
N LEU A 125 -10.29 -0.60 -14.07
CA LEU A 125 -9.92 0.81 -13.95
C LEU A 125 -10.78 1.70 -14.85
N HIS A 126 -11.06 1.26 -16.07
CA HIS A 126 -11.92 1.98 -17.01
C HIS A 126 -13.39 2.06 -16.60
N SER A 127 -13.89 1.17 -15.74
CA SER A 127 -15.28 1.21 -15.27
C SER A 127 -15.46 1.96 -13.95
N ARG A 128 -14.39 2.09 -13.15
CA ARG A 128 -14.42 2.76 -11.84
C ARG A 128 -14.89 4.20 -11.93
N ASP A 129 -15.69 4.61 -10.97
CA ASP A 129 -16.13 5.99 -10.74
C ASP A 129 -16.87 6.68 -11.90
N LYS A 130 -17.25 5.96 -12.97
CA LYS A 130 -17.98 6.54 -14.12
C LYS A 130 -19.31 7.20 -13.74
N SER A 131 -20.03 6.60 -12.80
CA SER A 131 -21.31 7.11 -12.28
C SER A 131 -21.16 7.88 -10.96
N GLN A 132 -19.93 8.00 -10.45
CA GLN A 132 -19.69 8.56 -9.13
C GLN A 132 -19.70 10.08 -9.19
N LYS A 133 -20.67 10.70 -8.52
CA LYS A 133 -20.81 12.16 -8.46
C LYS A 133 -19.84 12.81 -7.47
N LYS A 134 -19.42 12.07 -6.44
CA LYS A 134 -18.56 12.61 -5.38
C LYS A 134 -17.10 12.60 -5.83
N ILE A 135 -16.54 13.79 -5.99
CA ILE A 135 -15.13 14.01 -6.30
C ILE A 135 -14.45 14.49 -5.01
N LEU A 136 -13.31 13.88 -4.70
CA LEU A 136 -12.45 14.29 -3.60
C LEU A 136 -11.08 14.66 -4.18
N GLU A 137 -10.40 15.61 -3.53
CA GLU A 137 -9.06 16.05 -3.92
C GLU A 137 -8.98 16.51 -5.39
N ASN A 138 -8.01 16.01 -6.16
CA ASN A 138 -7.79 16.40 -7.55
C ASN A 138 -8.68 15.67 -8.55
N GLY A 139 -9.44 14.65 -8.12
CA GLY A 139 -10.29 13.89 -9.03
C GLY A 139 -10.56 12.46 -8.59
N ASN A 140 -11.27 11.71 -9.44
CA ASN A 140 -11.52 10.28 -9.27
C ASN A 140 -10.61 9.45 -10.20
N THR A 141 -10.86 8.14 -10.32
CA THR A 141 -10.08 7.27 -11.23
C THR A 141 -10.07 7.78 -12.66
N GLN A 142 -11.19 8.30 -13.18
CA GLN A 142 -11.25 8.78 -14.56
C GLN A 142 -10.38 10.03 -14.76
N GLY A 143 -10.30 10.91 -13.76
CA GLY A 143 -9.36 12.03 -13.74
C GLY A 143 -7.91 11.56 -13.74
N MET A 144 -7.59 10.54 -12.94
CA MET A 144 -6.25 9.93 -12.90
C MET A 144 -5.87 9.30 -14.25
N LEU A 145 -6.76 8.54 -14.86
CA LEU A 145 -6.52 7.90 -16.16
C LEU A 145 -6.28 8.93 -17.25
N ARG A 146 -7.01 10.04 -17.22
CA ARG A 146 -6.76 11.17 -18.13
C ARG A 146 -5.39 11.79 -17.88
N HIS A 147 -5.03 12.04 -16.62
CA HIS A 147 -3.70 12.56 -16.26
C HIS A 147 -2.57 11.65 -16.74
N ILE A 148 -2.72 10.33 -16.60
CA ILE A 148 -1.74 9.35 -17.09
C ILE A 148 -1.63 9.41 -18.62
N LYS A 149 -2.74 9.51 -19.34
CA LYS A 149 -2.74 9.60 -20.81
C LYS A 149 -2.15 10.90 -21.34
N ASP A 150 -2.37 12.00 -20.63
CA ASP A 150 -1.91 13.33 -21.05
C ASP A 150 -0.42 13.56 -20.73
N ASN A 151 0.20 12.69 -19.93
CA ASN A 151 1.58 12.86 -19.45
C ASN A 151 2.43 11.62 -19.74
N ASN A 152 3.55 11.81 -20.46
CA ASN A 152 4.43 10.70 -20.84
C ASN A 152 5.30 10.14 -19.70
N LYS A 153 5.43 10.87 -18.58
CA LYS A 153 6.24 10.48 -17.43
C LYS A 153 5.42 10.59 -16.16
N VAL A 154 4.76 9.50 -15.78
CA VAL A 154 3.94 9.45 -14.56
C VAL A 154 4.42 8.33 -13.65
N CYS A 155 4.56 8.62 -12.37
CA CYS A 155 4.86 7.65 -11.34
C CYS A 155 3.68 7.58 -10.34
N PRO A 156 2.79 6.58 -10.47
CA PRO A 156 1.67 6.43 -9.54
C PRO A 156 2.12 5.79 -8.22
N VAL A 157 1.76 6.42 -7.12
CA VAL A 157 1.91 5.88 -5.76
C VAL A 157 0.52 5.52 -5.23
N VAL A 158 0.30 4.22 -4.98
CA VAL A 158 -1.03 3.68 -4.69
C VAL A 158 -1.13 3.26 -3.23
N LEU A 159 -2.13 3.78 -2.53
CA LEU A 159 -2.57 3.27 -1.23
C LEU A 159 -3.89 2.51 -1.40
N ASP A 160 -3.77 1.19 -1.50
CA ASP A 160 -4.90 0.27 -1.51
C ASP A 160 -4.43 -1.14 -1.13
N HIS A 161 -5.33 -1.94 -0.55
CA HIS A 161 -5.04 -3.33 -0.19
C HIS A 161 -4.74 -4.19 -1.42
N ALA A 162 -5.40 -3.92 -2.55
CA ALA A 162 -5.29 -4.70 -3.76
C ALA A 162 -4.32 -4.09 -4.80
N GLY A 163 -3.59 -3.03 -4.41
CA GLY A 163 -2.79 -2.24 -5.35
C GLY A 163 -3.67 -1.45 -6.33
N LEU A 164 -3.13 -1.14 -7.51
CA LEU A 164 -3.87 -0.37 -8.53
C LEU A 164 -5.01 -1.19 -9.15
N SER A 165 -4.70 -2.42 -9.57
CA SER A 165 -5.65 -3.41 -10.07
C SER A 165 -5.18 -4.82 -9.70
N THR A 166 -6.14 -5.73 -9.56
CA THR A 166 -5.88 -7.17 -9.39
C THR A 166 -5.85 -7.93 -10.71
N ASN A 167 -6.26 -7.26 -11.79
CA ASN A 167 -6.30 -7.80 -13.14
C ASN A 167 -5.11 -7.23 -13.92
N ARG A 168 -4.34 -8.11 -14.57
CA ARG A 168 -3.14 -7.71 -15.32
C ARG A 168 -3.51 -7.03 -16.64
N GLU A 169 -4.51 -7.54 -17.34
CA GLU A 169 -4.99 -7.00 -18.61
C GLU A 169 -5.47 -5.55 -18.46
N ASP A 170 -6.03 -5.20 -17.29
CA ASP A 170 -6.46 -3.85 -16.91
C ASP A 170 -5.27 -2.88 -16.76
N LEU A 171 -4.08 -3.37 -16.42
CA LEU A 171 -2.85 -2.57 -16.37
C LEU A 171 -2.21 -2.40 -17.75
N GLU A 172 -2.32 -3.41 -18.61
CA GLU A 172 -1.80 -3.33 -19.99
C GLU A 172 -2.57 -2.29 -20.83
N GLN A 173 -3.83 -2.02 -20.47
CA GLN A 173 -4.67 -0.98 -21.11
C GLN A 173 -4.38 0.45 -20.64
N LEU A 174 -3.46 0.65 -19.68
CA LEU A 174 -3.05 1.99 -19.22
C LEU A 174 -2.04 2.67 -20.16
N ASN A 175 -1.33 1.88 -20.98
CA ASN A 175 -0.38 2.34 -22.00
C ASN A 175 -1.07 2.67 -23.33
#